data_AF-A0A8H4SG22-F1
#
_entry.id   AF-A0A8H4SG22-F1
#
_cell.length_a   1.000
_cell.length_b   1.000
_cell.length_c   1.000
_cell.angle_alpha   90.00
_cell.angle_beta   90.00
_cell.angle_gamma   90.00
#
_symmetry.space_group_name_H-M   'P 1'
#
loop_
_entity.id
_entity.type
_entity.pdbx_description
1 polymer ?
#
loop_
_entity_poly.entity_id
_entity_poly.type
_entity_poly.pdbx_seq_one_letter_code
_entity_poly.pdbx_strand_id
1 'polypeptide(L)'
;MGLTSWSGLPFKVSEEWLRLFVLNDRDFDLTTLSFEQYDALSDEYKAEAASPDFSGFRATGGKMITWRGLADEAIFANGTSDYCQKLLERDPLAAGFYRYFEAPGVVHCQASSSSAPYRKTSWRA
;
A
#
# COMPACT_ATOMS: atom_id res chain seq x y z
N MET A 1 2.07 -24.79 12.24
CA MET A 1 1.22 -24.42 11.10
C MET A 1 -0.16 -24.09 11.65
N GLY A 2 -0.38 -22.83 12.03
CA GLY A 2 -1.70 -22.37 12.45
C GLY A 2 -2.43 -21.85 11.21
N LEU A 3 -3.55 -22.47 10.86
CA LEU A 3 -4.43 -22.00 9.79
C LEU A 3 -4.90 -20.60 10.17
N THR A 4 -4.60 -19.60 9.34
CA THR A 4 -5.24 -18.29 9.43
C THR A 4 -6.73 -18.51 9.21
N SER A 5 -7.52 -18.44 10.28
CA SER A 5 -8.97 -18.53 10.19
C SER A 5 -9.49 -17.25 9.55
N TRP A 6 -9.87 -17.32 8.28
CA TRP A 6 -10.64 -16.27 7.62
C TRP A 6 -11.98 -16.15 8.33
N SER A 7 -12.23 -15.02 8.98
CA SER A 7 -13.47 -14.80 9.76
C SER A 7 -14.69 -14.54 8.87
N GLY A 8 -14.48 -14.20 7.59
CA GLY A 8 -15.55 -13.75 6.68
C GLY A 8 -16.15 -12.39 7.06
N LEU A 9 -15.61 -11.73 8.09
CA LEU A 9 -16.03 -10.40 8.50
C LEU A 9 -15.34 -9.33 7.64
N PRO A 10 -16.00 -8.18 7.40
CA PRO A 10 -15.39 -7.05 6.72
C PRO A 10 -14.05 -6.63 7.35
N PHE A 11 -13.12 -6.16 6.52
CA PHE A 11 -11.87 -5.59 7.00
C PHE A 11 -12.15 -4.23 7.65
N LYS A 12 -11.86 -4.13 8.96
CA LYS A 12 -12.28 -3.00 9.80
C LYS A 12 -11.92 -1.62 9.25
N VAL A 13 -10.75 -1.46 8.64
CA VAL A 13 -10.32 -0.16 8.06
C VAL A 13 -11.25 0.26 6.91
N SER A 14 -11.55 -0.65 5.99
CA SER A 14 -12.45 -0.38 4.87
C SER A 14 -13.91 -0.20 5.34
N GLU A 15 -14.32 -0.97 6.35
CA GLU A 15 -15.65 -0.87 6.96
C GLU A 15 -15.88 0.52 7.59
N GLU A 16 -14.93 1.01 8.39
CA GLU A 16 -15.01 2.33 9.00
C GLU A 16 -14.91 3.44 7.95
N TRP A 17 -14.08 3.29 6.92
CA TRP A 17 -14.02 4.25 5.81
C TRP A 17 -15.38 4.39 5.11
N LEU A 18 -15.97 3.27 4.72
CA LEU A 18 -17.26 3.26 4.01
C LEU A 18 -18.39 3.83 4.88
N ARG A 19 -18.52 3.39 6.13
CA ARG A 19 -19.58 3.87 7.02
C ARG A 19 -19.44 5.33 7.38
N LEU A 20 -18.24 5.73 7.80
CA LEU A 20 -18.06 7.04 8.43
C LEU A 20 -17.82 8.16 7.41
N PHE A 21 -17.15 7.87 6.30
CA PHE A 21 -16.72 8.92 5.35
C PHE A 21 -17.49 8.88 4.02
N VAL A 22 -17.78 7.69 3.49
CA VAL A 22 -18.45 7.54 2.19
C VAL A 22 -19.97 7.64 2.35
N LEU A 23 -20.56 6.78 3.18
CA LEU A 23 -22.00 6.67 3.38
C LEU A 23 -22.53 7.62 4.46
N ASN A 24 -21.65 8.07 5.37
CA ASN A 24 -21.99 8.87 6.54
C ASN A 24 -23.14 8.23 7.37
N ASP A 25 -23.09 6.91 7.53
CA ASP A 25 -24.02 6.09 8.29
C ASP A 25 -23.23 5.03 9.07
N ARG A 26 -23.20 5.18 10.40
CA ARG A 26 -22.42 4.30 11.29
C ARG A 26 -22.99 2.89 11.42
N ASP A 27 -24.27 2.72 11.12
CA ASP A 27 -25.01 1.47 11.35
C ASP A 27 -25.29 0.72 10.04
N PHE A 28 -24.86 1.26 8.89
CA PHE A 28 -25.06 0.66 7.58
C PHE A 28 -24.51 -0.77 7.49
N ASP A 29 -25.32 -1.72 7.02
CA ASP A 29 -24.91 -3.11 6.82
C ASP A 29 -24.19 -3.30 5.48
N LEU A 30 -22.86 -3.31 5.51
CA LEU A 30 -22.01 -3.48 4.32
C LEU A 30 -22.17 -4.86 3.67
N THR A 31 -22.71 -5.86 4.36
CA THR A 31 -22.94 -7.19 3.75
C THR A 31 -24.05 -7.17 2.70
N THR A 32 -24.83 -6.09 2.65
CA THR A 32 -25.89 -5.89 1.65
C THR A 32 -25.38 -5.30 0.34
N LEU A 33 -24.15 -4.81 0.28
CA LEU A 33 -23.56 -4.24 -0.93
C LEU A 33 -23.24 -5.34 -1.94
N SER A 34 -23.63 -5.13 -3.20
CA SER A 34 -23.06 -5.87 -4.32
C SER A 34 -21.62 -5.42 -4.57
N PHE A 35 -20.83 -6.24 -5.26
CA PHE A 35 -19.50 -5.84 -5.71
C PHE A 35 -19.52 -4.57 -6.57
N GLU A 36 -20.51 -4.43 -7.45
CA GLU A 36 -20.67 -3.24 -8.29
C GLU A 36 -20.95 -1.97 -7.47
N GLN A 37 -21.81 -2.07 -6.44
CA GLN A 37 -22.08 -0.95 -5.54
C GLN A 37 -20.83 -0.58 -4.73
N TYR A 38 -20.10 -1.59 -4.24
CA TYR A 38 -18.84 -1.36 -3.53
C TYR A 38 -17.79 -0.67 -4.43
N ASP A 39 -17.64 -1.11 -5.67
CA ASP A 39 -16.68 -0.53 -6.62
C ASP A 39 -17.08 0.91 -6.97
N ALA A 40 -18.36 1.18 -7.22
CA ALA A 40 -18.85 2.52 -7.51
C ALA A 40 -18.60 3.50 -6.34
N LEU A 41 -18.89 3.06 -5.10
CA LEU A 41 -18.60 3.85 -3.89
C LEU A 41 -17.10 4.06 -3.69
N SER A 42 -16.30 3.02 -3.95
CA SER A 42 -14.85 3.11 -3.83
C SER A 42 -14.27 4.10 -4.84
N ASP A 43 -14.80 4.13 -6.07
CA ASP A 43 -14.39 5.02 -7.16
C ASP A 43 -14.77 6.48 -6.93
N GLU A 44 -16.00 6.73 -6.46
CA GLU A 44 -16.49 8.09 -6.20
C GLU A 44 -15.72 8.78 -5.05
N TYR A 45 -15.34 8.02 -4.02
CA TYR A 45 -14.73 8.54 -2.80
C TYR A 45 -13.24 8.20 -2.67
N LYS A 46 -12.54 8.05 -3.80
CA LYS A 46 -11.09 7.78 -3.82
C LYS A 46 -10.29 8.90 -3.16
N ALA A 47 -9.58 8.57 -2.09
CA ALA A 47 -8.55 9.41 -1.50
C ALA A 47 -7.15 8.85 -1.87
N GLU A 48 -6.65 9.20 -3.05
CA GLU A 48 -5.44 8.60 -3.61
C GLU A 48 -4.24 9.57 -3.62
N ALA A 49 -3.09 9.06 -3.18
CA ALA A 49 -1.78 9.68 -3.40
C ALA A 49 -1.04 8.99 -4.57
N ALA A 50 -1.72 8.84 -5.72
CA ALA A 50 -1.27 7.98 -6.81
C ALA A 50 -0.45 8.71 -7.90
N SER A 51 -0.22 10.02 -7.80
CA SER A 51 0.59 10.76 -8.78
C SER A 51 2.05 10.28 -8.74
N PRO A 52 2.63 9.82 -9.87
CA PRO A 52 4.05 9.50 -9.96
C PRO A 52 4.91 10.74 -10.27
N ASP A 53 4.35 11.94 -10.28
CA ASP A 53 5.09 13.18 -10.57
C ASP A 53 5.73 13.77 -9.31
N PHE A 54 7.06 13.63 -9.23
CA PHE A 54 7.88 14.20 -8.15
C PHE A 54 8.74 15.38 -8.63
N SER A 55 8.42 16.00 -9.78
CA SER A 55 9.22 17.11 -10.33
C SER A 55 9.40 18.26 -9.34
N GLY A 56 8.34 18.64 -8.63
CA GLY A 56 8.40 19.65 -7.55
C GLY A 56 9.29 19.22 -6.38
N PHE A 57 9.15 17.98 -5.92
CA PHE A 57 9.97 17.43 -4.83
C PHE A 57 11.46 17.35 -5.22
N ARG A 58 11.76 16.97 -6.47
CA ARG A 58 13.12 16.99 -7.01
C ARG A 58 13.67 18.41 -7.10
N ALA A 59 12.86 19.38 -7.55
CA ALA A 59 13.28 20.77 -7.71
C ALA A 59 13.71 21.42 -6.38
N THR A 60 13.14 20.99 -5.25
CA THR A 60 13.55 21.43 -3.91
C THR A 60 14.76 20.67 -3.37
N GLY A 61 15.36 19.75 -4.14
CA GLY A 61 16.47 18.90 -3.70
C GLY A 61 16.06 17.76 -2.76
N GLY A 62 14.76 17.43 -2.70
CA GLY A 62 14.22 16.39 -1.84
C GLY A 62 14.82 15.02 -2.11
N LYS A 63 14.90 14.18 -1.07
CA LYS A 63 15.33 12.78 -1.15
C LYS A 63 14.32 11.90 -0.42
N MET A 64 13.91 10.80 -1.03
CA MET A 64 12.91 9.89 -0.49
C MET A 64 13.42 8.45 -0.48
N ILE A 65 13.16 7.76 0.63
CA ILE A 65 13.32 6.33 0.76
C ILE A 65 11.95 5.73 1.06
N THR A 66 11.53 4.81 0.21
CA THR A 66 10.35 3.98 0.42
C THR A 66 10.81 2.55 0.68
N TRP A 67 10.10 1.83 1.55
CA TRP A 67 10.35 0.40 1.75
C TRP A 67 9.03 -0.33 1.98
N ARG A 68 8.99 -1.62 1.63
CA ARG A 68 7.80 -2.47 1.82
C ARG A 68 8.19 -3.85 2.30
N GLY A 69 7.43 -4.38 3.27
CA GLY A 69 7.50 -5.76 3.67
C GLY A 69 6.89 -6.68 2.60
N LEU A 70 7.60 -7.74 2.22
CA LEU A 70 7.08 -8.70 1.23
C LEU A 70 6.08 -9.71 1.83
N ALA A 71 5.96 -9.75 3.15
CA ALA A 71 4.96 -10.56 3.85
C ALA A 71 3.82 -9.69 4.42
N ASP A 72 3.72 -8.42 4.02
CA ASP A 72 2.63 -7.53 4.46
C ASP A 72 1.29 -8.03 3.94
N GLU A 73 0.44 -8.42 4.88
CA GLU A 73 -0.87 -9.01 4.69
C GLU A 73 -1.99 -7.97 4.50
N ALA A 74 -1.73 -6.70 4.85
CA ALA A 74 -2.71 -5.63 4.81
C ALA A 74 -2.54 -4.73 3.58
N ILE A 75 -1.29 -4.47 3.17
CA ILE A 75 -0.96 -3.64 2.01
C ILE A 75 0.07 -4.38 1.15
N PHE A 76 -0.39 -4.96 0.04
CA PHE A 76 0.45 -5.83 -0.78
C PHE A 76 1.61 -5.07 -1.45
N ALA A 77 2.78 -5.71 -1.48
CA ALA A 77 4.02 -5.12 -2.02
C ALA A 77 3.90 -4.71 -3.50
N ASN A 78 3.18 -5.51 -4.32
CA ASN A 78 3.04 -5.28 -5.76
C ASN A 78 2.54 -3.87 -6.09
N GLY A 79 1.56 -3.33 -5.33
CA GLY A 79 1.05 -1.99 -5.58
C GLY A 79 2.12 -0.90 -5.43
N THR A 80 3.05 -1.06 -4.49
CA THR A 80 4.17 -0.13 -4.34
C THR A 80 5.25 -0.36 -5.39
N SER A 81 5.55 -1.61 -5.72
CA SER A 81 6.51 -1.94 -6.79
C SER A 81 6.06 -1.36 -8.14
N ASP A 82 4.78 -1.49 -8.48
CA ASP A 82 4.18 -0.92 -9.69
C ASP A 82 4.24 0.62 -9.69
N TYR A 83 3.95 1.25 -8.55
CA TYR A 83 4.06 2.71 -8.39
C TYR A 83 5.49 3.20 -8.60
N CYS A 84 6.48 2.51 -8.01
CA CYS A 84 7.89 2.85 -8.17
C CYS A 84 8.33 2.70 -9.63
N GLN A 85 7.87 1.66 -10.33
CA GLN A 85 8.14 1.48 -11.75
C GLN A 85 7.60 2.66 -12.57
N LYS A 86 6.33 3.05 -12.37
CA LYS A 86 5.71 4.20 -13.06
C LYS A 86 6.47 5.51 -12.82
N LEU A 87 6.99 5.71 -11.61
CA LEU A 87 7.80 6.87 -11.26
C LEU A 87 9.13 6.87 -12.04
N LEU A 88 9.85 5.74 -12.05
CA LEU A 88 11.13 5.60 -12.75
C LEU A 88 10.99 5.73 -14.27
N GLU A 89 9.90 5.21 -14.85
CA GLU A 89 9.58 5.36 -16.28
C GLU A 89 9.26 6.82 -16.63
N ARG A 90 8.66 7.58 -15.71
CA ARG A 90 8.29 8.98 -15.92
C ARG A 90 9.47 9.95 -15.80
N ASP A 91 10.34 9.77 -14.80
CA ASP A 91 11.50 10.63 -14.56
C ASP A 91 12.80 9.82 -14.61
N PRO A 92 13.58 9.88 -15.71
CA PRO A 92 14.87 9.19 -15.81
C PRO A 92 15.91 9.59 -14.75
N LEU A 93 15.72 10.73 -14.08
CA LEU A 93 16.58 11.20 -12.99
C LEU A 93 16.13 10.71 -11.61
N ALA A 94 15.00 9.97 -11.53
CA ALA A 94 14.41 9.49 -10.30
C ALA A 94 15.35 8.70 -9.40
N ALA A 95 16.19 7.84 -9.98
CA ALA A 95 17.18 7.06 -9.22
C ALA A 95 18.14 7.93 -8.40
N GLY A 96 18.32 9.20 -8.76
CA GLY A 96 19.13 10.16 -8.02
C GLY A 96 18.47 10.73 -6.77
N PHE A 97 17.15 10.62 -6.59
CA PHE A 97 16.43 11.22 -5.47
C PHE A 97 15.39 10.31 -4.79
N TYR A 98 14.99 9.22 -5.42
CA TYR A 98 14.02 8.26 -4.89
C TYR A 98 14.64 6.86 -4.88
N ARG A 99 14.51 6.14 -3.75
CA ARG A 99 14.95 4.74 -3.62
C ARG A 99 13.86 3.89 -3.00
N TYR A 100 13.68 2.68 -3.52
CA TYR A 100 12.73 1.69 -3.03
C TYR A 100 13.45 0.44 -2.53
N PHE A 101 13.07 -0.06 -1.35
CA PHE A 101 13.65 -1.27 -0.74
C PHE A 101 12.57 -2.29 -0.37
N GLU A 102 12.76 -3.52 -0.82
CA GLU A 102 11.93 -4.66 -0.42
C GLU A 102 12.53 -5.34 0.81
N ALA A 103 11.69 -5.66 1.78
CA ALA A 103 12.07 -6.28 3.05
C ALA A 103 11.38 -7.66 3.16
N PRO A 104 12.07 -8.75 2.81
CA PRO A 104 11.44 -10.07 2.86
C PRO A 104 11.16 -10.51 4.31
N GLY A 105 10.06 -11.23 4.52
CA GLY A 105 9.64 -11.71 5.84
C GLY A 105 9.12 -10.64 6.80
N VAL A 106 9.14 -9.37 6.41
CA VAL A 106 8.52 -8.26 7.15
C VAL A 106 7.04 -8.20 6.80
N VAL A 107 6.19 -8.21 7.83
CA VAL A 107 4.72 -8.09 7.75
C VAL A 107 4.32 -6.62 7.80
N HIS A 108 3.06 -6.29 8.05
CA HIS A 108 2.57 -4.92 8.07
C HIS A 108 3.35 -3.99 9.03
N CYS A 109 4.31 -3.25 8.46
CA CYS A 109 5.25 -2.34 9.14
C CYS A 109 6.13 -2.97 10.24
N GLN A 110 6.02 -4.28 10.49
CA GLN A 110 6.62 -4.96 11.63
C GLN A 110 7.41 -6.19 11.19
N ALA A 111 8.49 -6.46 11.91
CA ALA A 111 9.23 -7.71 11.78
C ALA A 111 8.31 -8.87 12.23
N SER A 112 8.17 -9.92 11.43
CA SER A 112 7.45 -11.13 11.88
C SER A 112 8.30 -11.91 12.88
N SER A 113 7.70 -12.76 13.71
CA SER A 113 8.48 -13.65 14.60
C SER A 113 9.39 -14.64 13.86
N SER A 114 9.19 -14.82 12.55
CA SER A 114 10.03 -15.61 11.66
C SER A 114 11.01 -14.78 10.82
N SER A 115 11.00 -13.45 10.97
CA SER A 115 11.94 -12.56 10.28
C SER A 115 13.33 -12.71 10.90
N ALA A 116 14.14 -13.57 10.30
CA ALA A 116 15.57 -13.57 10.52
C ALA A 116 16.13 -12.19 10.10
N PRO A 117 17.13 -11.63 10.82
CA PRO A 117 17.80 -10.42 10.36
C PRO A 117 18.38 -10.66 8.97
N TYR A 118 17.93 -9.91 7.96
CA TYR A 118 18.43 -10.07 6.61
C TYR A 118 19.88 -9.63 6.51
N ARG A 119 20.75 -10.54 6.05
CA ARG A 119 22.10 -10.23 5.60
C ARG A 119 21.99 -9.48 4.27
N LYS A 120 22.64 -8.31 4.18
CA LYS A 120 22.70 -7.46 2.97
C LYS A 120 23.04 -8.29 1.73
N THR A 121 22.07 -8.58 0.86
CA THR A 121 22.35 -9.15 -0.45
C THR A 121 21.58 -8.41 -1.54
N SER A 122 22.37 -7.95 -2.51
CA SER A 122 22.03 -7.30 -3.77
C SER A 122 21.27 -5.97 -3.71
N TRP A 123 22.07 -4.91 -3.66
CA TRP A 123 21.74 -3.60 -4.23
C TRP A 123 21.39 -3.76 -5.72
N ARG A 124 20.19 -3.33 -6.12
CA ARG A 124 19.95 -2.84 -7.48
C ARG A 124 19.83 -1.33 -7.36
N ALA A 125 20.93 -0.66 -7.68
CA ALA A 125 20.98 0.78 -7.95
C ALA A 125 20.93 0.96 -9.46
#